data_AF-E2CE27-F1
#
_entry.id   AF-E2CE27-F1
#
_cell.length_a   1.000
_cell.length_b   1.000
_cell.length_c   1.000
_cell.angle_alpha   90.00
_cell.angle_beta   90.00
_cell.angle_gamma   90.00
#
_symmetry.space_group_name_H-M   'P 1'
#
loop_
_entity.id
_entity.type
_entity.pdbx_description
1 polymer ?
#
loop_
_entity_poly.entity_id
_entity_poly.type
_entity_poly.pdbx_seq_one_letter_code
_entity_poly.pdbx_strand_id
1 'polypeptide(L)'
;MRAFVEECRARQIILPGVTTIERLCADALVAAERRIENRIVARLDSRIRRRLDDLLGEAANGWQSVFLWLRGFEVGKNTADMNRLLDRVEALKAIGLQPDVLDGIPPHRIKILRRQGERYFTGNLQDISSNRRLAILATCVVEWAASVADTVVETHDRIVGKTWREAKKISALHFEQAQADIASTLVGFQSLGTTLLMARGDEAALGGAVDASCSWDGLETLVAMATQLIKPAMAEPMDHIEKAVHSFKLYSKRMLSALDIRGSTVAQPLLDAAAIIRKGADIPVKSRAFLPARSKWDKQLRKSETNEDRLWIVAVMFRLQEAFRSNDIWLDHARRYADDRKVLVPLETAKAMPGLELPLDPRVWIEDRKRRLQSGLERLAEAVRDGTLPNGIIEDGQLRVDRLKADVPEEAADLVLDLYRRLPPAKITDILQDVAEATGFTEAFTYLRTGAPCKDIIGLLTVRDRPAKALWRDTDAACYAA
;
A
#
# COMPACT_ATOMS: atom_id res chain seq x y z
N MET A 1 -38.27 -15.51 -6.48
CA MET A 1 -39.75 -15.68 -6.41
C MET A 1 -40.51 -14.67 -7.24
N ARG A 2 -40.39 -13.34 -7.04
CA ARG A 2 -41.13 -12.33 -7.84
C ARG A 2 -41.02 -12.54 -9.36
N ALA A 3 -39.80 -12.71 -9.88
CA ALA A 3 -39.56 -12.99 -11.30
C ALA A 3 -40.21 -14.30 -11.79
N PHE A 4 -40.28 -15.35 -10.95
CA PHE A 4 -40.96 -16.61 -11.29
C PHE A 4 -42.48 -16.40 -11.41
N VAL A 5 -43.06 -15.65 -10.48
CA VAL A 5 -44.49 -15.30 -10.50
C VAL A 5 -44.84 -14.45 -11.72
N GLU A 6 -43.99 -13.48 -12.05
CA GLU A 6 -44.12 -12.65 -13.25
C GLU A 6 -44.04 -13.50 -14.53
N GLU A 7 -43.11 -14.45 -14.61
CA GLU A 7 -42.98 -15.35 -15.77
C GLU A 7 -44.18 -16.29 -15.91
N CYS A 8 -44.69 -16.85 -14.81
CA CYS A 8 -45.92 -17.65 -14.84
C CYS A 8 -47.12 -16.82 -15.32
N ARG A 9 -47.25 -15.58 -14.87
CA ARG A 9 -48.31 -14.66 -15.33
C ARG A 9 -48.16 -14.35 -16.82
N ALA A 10 -46.95 -14.03 -17.27
CA ALA A 10 -46.66 -13.74 -18.67
C ALA A 10 -46.99 -14.92 -19.60
N ARG A 11 -46.76 -16.15 -19.14
CA ARG A 11 -47.06 -17.39 -19.88
C ARG A 11 -48.45 -17.97 -19.62
N GLN A 12 -49.30 -17.26 -18.87
CA GLN A 12 -50.64 -17.72 -18.47
C GLN A 12 -50.66 -19.10 -17.76
N ILE A 13 -49.62 -19.39 -16.98
CA ILE A 13 -49.49 -20.60 -16.17
C ILE A 13 -50.13 -20.36 -14.79
N ILE A 14 -51.03 -21.25 -14.35
CA ILE A 14 -51.61 -21.20 -13.00
C ILE A 14 -50.48 -21.32 -11.95
N LEU A 15 -50.44 -20.39 -11.00
CA LEU A 15 -49.42 -20.38 -9.97
C LEU A 15 -49.55 -21.61 -9.07
N PRO A 16 -48.50 -22.43 -8.91
CA PRO A 16 -48.52 -23.53 -7.96
C PRO A 16 -48.46 -22.99 -6.53
N GLY A 17 -48.70 -23.87 -5.55
CA GLY A 17 -48.60 -23.50 -4.12
C GLY A 17 -47.22 -22.91 -3.76
N VAL A 18 -47.18 -22.02 -2.78
CA VAL A 18 -45.97 -21.25 -2.41
C VAL A 18 -44.76 -22.15 -2.16
N THR A 19 -44.93 -23.26 -1.46
CA THR A 19 -43.86 -24.25 -1.19
C THR A 19 -43.31 -24.88 -2.47
N THR A 20 -44.16 -25.07 -3.49
CA THR A 20 -43.72 -25.57 -4.81
C THR A 20 -42.94 -24.49 -5.56
N ILE A 21 -43.36 -23.23 -5.48
CA ILE A 21 -42.61 -22.10 -6.06
C ILE A 21 -41.23 -21.99 -5.42
N GLU A 22 -41.16 -22.07 -4.09
CA GLU A 22 -39.89 -22.03 -3.34
C GLU A 22 -38.95 -23.15 -3.77
N ARG A 23 -39.46 -24.40 -3.81
CA ARG A 23 -38.69 -25.55 -4.27
C ARG A 23 -38.17 -25.38 -5.69
N LEU A 24 -39.03 -24.98 -6.64
CA LEU A 24 -38.62 -24.76 -8.03
C LEU A 24 -37.60 -23.62 -8.17
N CYS A 25 -37.75 -22.55 -7.39
CA CYS A 25 -36.76 -21.47 -7.34
C CYS A 25 -35.42 -21.99 -6.79
N ALA A 26 -35.44 -22.79 -5.71
CA ALA A 26 -34.24 -23.39 -5.13
C ALA A 26 -33.55 -24.35 -6.12
N ASP A 27 -34.31 -25.23 -6.77
CA ASP A 27 -33.80 -26.16 -7.80
C ASP A 27 -33.15 -25.40 -8.96
N ALA A 28 -33.77 -24.31 -9.42
CA ALA A 28 -33.23 -23.45 -10.46
C ALA A 28 -31.92 -22.75 -10.04
N LEU A 29 -31.83 -22.30 -8.79
CA LEU A 29 -30.61 -21.70 -8.24
C LEU A 29 -29.47 -22.73 -8.17
N VAL A 30 -29.74 -23.95 -7.67
CA VAL A 30 -28.76 -25.04 -7.62
C VAL A 30 -28.31 -25.43 -9.03
N ALA A 31 -29.22 -25.49 -10.00
CA ALA A 31 -28.89 -25.76 -11.39
C ALA A 31 -28.01 -24.65 -12.00
N ALA A 32 -28.29 -23.38 -11.69
CA ALA A 32 -27.48 -22.26 -12.14
C ALA A 32 -26.06 -22.29 -11.55
N GLU A 33 -25.92 -22.66 -10.26
CA GLU A 33 -24.62 -22.83 -9.61
C GLU A 33 -23.81 -23.95 -10.24
N ARG A 34 -24.42 -25.12 -10.45
CA ARG A 34 -23.77 -26.25 -11.13
C ARG A 34 -23.31 -25.88 -12.55
N ARG A 35 -24.07 -25.07 -13.28
CA ARG A 35 -23.65 -24.58 -14.62
C ARG A 35 -22.38 -23.73 -14.54
N ILE A 36 -22.26 -22.88 -13.53
CA ILE A 36 -21.05 -22.07 -13.31
C ILE A 36 -19.86 -22.98 -12.96
N GLU A 37 -20.04 -23.90 -12.02
CA GLU A 37 -19.00 -24.86 -11.62
C GLU A 37 -18.52 -25.70 -12.81
N ASN A 38 -19.46 -26.26 -13.58
CA ASN A 38 -19.15 -27.06 -14.76
C ASN A 38 -18.42 -26.24 -15.84
N ARG A 39 -18.78 -24.96 -16.03
CA ARG A 39 -18.11 -24.09 -16.99
C ARG A 39 -16.65 -23.82 -16.61
N ILE A 40 -16.36 -23.67 -15.32
CA ILE A 40 -14.98 -23.56 -14.82
C ILE A 40 -14.25 -24.89 -15.04
N VAL A 41 -14.82 -26.01 -14.60
CA VAL A 41 -14.19 -27.34 -14.69
C VAL A 41 -13.98 -27.79 -16.14
N ALA A 42 -14.86 -27.41 -17.07
CA ALA A 42 -14.74 -27.71 -18.49
C ALA A 42 -13.48 -27.11 -19.13
N ARG A 43 -12.93 -26.03 -18.54
CA ARG A 43 -11.68 -25.39 -18.98
C ARG A 43 -10.43 -25.97 -18.30
N LEU A 44 -10.60 -26.90 -17.37
CA LEU A 44 -9.50 -27.56 -16.67
C LEU A 44 -9.14 -28.88 -17.36
N ASP A 45 -7.89 -29.02 -17.78
CA ASP A 45 -7.35 -30.30 -18.24
C ASP A 45 -7.11 -31.29 -17.07
N SER A 46 -6.85 -32.55 -17.39
CA SER A 46 -6.66 -33.61 -16.38
C SER A 46 -5.41 -33.43 -15.51
N ARG A 47 -4.40 -32.68 -15.97
CA ARG A 47 -3.18 -32.38 -15.21
C ARG A 47 -3.45 -31.29 -14.18
N ILE A 48 -4.14 -30.22 -14.57
CA ILE A 48 -4.53 -29.13 -13.68
C ILE A 48 -5.51 -29.62 -12.63
N ARG A 49 -6.50 -30.46 -13.00
CA ARG A 49 -7.42 -31.06 -12.02
C ARG A 49 -6.69 -31.81 -10.92
N ARG A 50 -5.73 -32.67 -11.29
CA ARG A 50 -4.88 -33.38 -10.31
C ARG A 50 -4.10 -32.42 -9.44
N ARG A 51 -3.42 -31.43 -10.04
CA ARG A 51 -2.67 -30.42 -9.28
C ARG A 51 -3.52 -29.63 -8.29
N LEU A 52 -4.79 -29.35 -8.62
CA LEU A 52 -5.72 -28.70 -7.72
C LEU A 52 -6.11 -29.62 -6.56
N ASP A 53 -6.45 -30.88 -6.85
CA ASP A 53 -6.74 -31.87 -5.80
C ASP A 53 -5.51 -32.09 -4.87
N ASP A 54 -4.30 -32.11 -5.43
CA ASP A 54 -3.04 -32.23 -4.67
C ASP A 54 -2.82 -31.08 -3.67
N LEU A 55 -3.47 -29.90 -3.87
CA LEU A 55 -3.40 -28.79 -2.91
C LEU A 55 -4.00 -29.17 -1.55
N LEU A 56 -4.91 -30.13 -1.52
CA LEU A 56 -5.55 -30.61 -0.29
C LEU A 56 -4.67 -31.60 0.50
N GLY A 57 -3.54 -32.03 -0.07
CA GLY A 57 -2.54 -32.87 0.61
C GLY A 57 -1.63 -32.09 1.54
N GLU A 58 -0.84 -32.82 2.35
CA GLU A 58 0.06 -32.27 3.37
C GLU A 58 1.09 -31.29 2.80
N ALA A 59 1.39 -30.22 3.54
CA ALA A 59 2.45 -29.29 3.18
C ALA A 59 3.73 -29.54 3.99
N ALA A 60 4.88 -29.39 3.34
CA ALA A 60 6.20 -29.64 3.93
C ALA A 60 6.61 -28.67 5.06
N ASN A 61 5.82 -27.63 5.34
CA ASN A 61 6.19 -26.49 6.19
C ASN A 61 5.36 -26.39 7.48
N GLY A 62 4.88 -27.53 7.98
CA GLY A 62 4.08 -27.61 9.21
C GLY A 62 2.62 -27.17 9.04
N TRP A 63 2.21 -26.81 7.82
CA TRP A 63 0.80 -26.62 7.49
C TRP A 63 0.13 -27.96 7.18
N GLN A 64 -1.12 -28.09 7.61
CA GLN A 64 -1.92 -29.29 7.32
C GLN A 64 -2.14 -29.51 5.81
N SER A 65 -2.07 -28.46 5.00
CA SER A 65 -2.09 -28.59 3.54
C SER A 65 -1.47 -27.42 2.79
N VAL A 66 -1.16 -27.66 1.51
CA VAL A 66 -0.67 -26.64 0.58
C VAL A 66 -1.72 -25.55 0.38
N PHE A 67 -3.00 -25.93 0.30
CA PHE A 67 -4.13 -25.00 0.17
C PHE A 67 -4.21 -24.01 1.33
N LEU A 68 -4.08 -24.48 2.57
CA LEU A 68 -4.11 -23.62 3.76
C LEU A 68 -2.89 -22.70 3.83
N TRP A 69 -1.71 -23.20 3.44
CA TRP A 69 -0.50 -22.39 3.35
C TRP A 69 -0.62 -21.26 2.32
N LEU A 70 -1.22 -21.55 1.15
CA LEU A 70 -1.49 -20.56 0.10
C LEU A 70 -2.52 -19.52 0.54
N ARG A 71 -3.47 -19.88 1.39
CA ARG A 71 -4.47 -18.97 1.97
C ARG A 71 -3.87 -17.98 2.97
N GLY A 72 -2.95 -18.46 3.82
CA GLY A 72 -2.40 -17.67 4.92
C GLY A 72 -1.25 -16.76 4.49
N PHE A 73 -1.56 -15.56 3.99
CA PHE A 73 -0.58 -14.52 3.67
C PHE A 73 -1.01 -13.14 4.16
N GLU A 74 -0.02 -12.34 4.53
CA GLU A 74 -0.19 -10.95 4.94
C GLU A 74 0.96 -10.11 4.38
N VAL A 75 0.77 -8.79 4.35
CA VAL A 75 1.82 -7.87 3.92
C VAL A 75 2.99 -7.91 4.89
N GLY A 76 4.15 -8.30 4.38
CA GLY A 76 5.38 -8.48 5.15
C GLY A 76 5.97 -7.17 5.69
N LYS A 77 6.93 -7.31 6.61
CA LYS A 77 7.66 -6.18 7.22
C LYS A 77 9.16 -6.18 6.89
N ASN A 78 9.68 -7.29 6.36
CA ASN A 78 11.10 -7.49 6.10
C ASN A 78 11.35 -8.42 4.91
N THR A 79 12.62 -8.60 4.57
CA THR A 79 13.07 -9.44 3.46
C THR A 79 12.77 -10.94 3.61
N ALA A 80 12.65 -11.45 4.84
CA ALA A 80 12.26 -12.85 5.07
C ALA A 80 10.78 -13.05 4.74
N ASP A 81 9.91 -12.14 5.17
CA ASP A 81 8.48 -12.16 4.81
C ASP A 81 8.29 -12.05 3.30
N MET A 82 9.06 -11.17 2.65
CA MET A 82 9.10 -11.06 1.18
C MET A 82 9.43 -12.41 0.52
N ASN A 83 10.48 -13.09 0.97
CA ASN A 83 10.83 -14.39 0.39
C ASN A 83 9.75 -15.46 0.61
N ARG A 84 9.09 -15.48 1.77
CA ARG A 84 7.94 -16.37 2.03
C ARG A 84 6.73 -16.06 1.13
N LEU A 85 6.54 -14.81 0.75
CA LEU A 85 5.50 -14.42 -0.22
C LEU A 85 5.91 -14.87 -1.63
N LEU A 86 7.18 -14.72 -2.00
CA LEU A 86 7.70 -15.19 -3.29
C LEU A 86 7.60 -16.72 -3.43
N ASP A 87 7.84 -17.48 -2.37
CA ASP A 87 7.62 -18.93 -2.36
C ASP A 87 6.17 -19.29 -2.75
N ARG A 88 5.19 -18.50 -2.29
CA ARG A 88 3.77 -18.67 -2.64
C ARG A 88 3.48 -18.28 -4.08
N VAL A 89 4.04 -17.17 -4.57
CA VAL A 89 3.91 -16.78 -5.99
C VAL A 89 4.45 -17.89 -6.88
N GLU A 90 5.64 -18.40 -6.58
CA GLU A 90 6.28 -19.48 -7.33
C GLU A 90 5.46 -20.77 -7.28
N ALA A 91 4.91 -21.13 -6.11
CA ALA A 91 4.01 -22.28 -5.99
C ALA A 91 2.70 -22.11 -6.79
N LEU A 92 2.07 -20.95 -6.74
CA LEU A 92 0.86 -20.65 -7.52
C LEU A 92 1.14 -20.68 -9.03
N LYS A 93 2.28 -20.11 -9.46
CA LYS A 93 2.75 -20.20 -10.85
C LYS A 93 3.03 -21.64 -11.27
N ALA A 94 3.59 -22.46 -10.39
CA ALA A 94 3.89 -23.86 -10.67
C ALA A 94 2.62 -24.69 -10.96
N ILE A 95 1.45 -24.32 -10.43
CA ILE A 95 0.16 -24.95 -10.77
C ILE A 95 -0.14 -24.79 -12.26
N GLY A 96 0.22 -23.66 -12.85
CA GLY A 96 0.04 -23.37 -14.28
C GLY A 96 -1.40 -23.04 -14.67
N LEU A 97 -2.26 -22.68 -13.71
CA LEU A 97 -3.63 -22.29 -13.96
C LEU A 97 -3.67 -20.83 -14.44
N GLN A 98 -4.23 -20.62 -15.63
CA GLN A 98 -4.41 -19.29 -16.21
C GLN A 98 -5.72 -18.63 -15.75
N PRO A 99 -5.78 -17.29 -15.63
CA PRO A 99 -6.99 -16.59 -15.17
C PRO A 99 -8.21 -16.70 -16.10
N ASP A 100 -7.98 -17.00 -17.38
CA ASP A 100 -9.00 -17.19 -18.41
C ASP A 100 -10.00 -18.32 -18.09
N VAL A 101 -9.64 -19.22 -17.19
CA VAL A 101 -10.55 -20.23 -16.62
C VAL A 101 -11.82 -19.58 -16.04
N LEU A 102 -11.74 -18.34 -15.57
CA LEU A 102 -12.85 -17.57 -15.01
C LEU A 102 -13.57 -16.67 -16.03
N ASP A 103 -13.17 -16.68 -17.31
CA ASP A 103 -13.72 -15.76 -18.30
C ASP A 103 -15.22 -15.88 -18.49
N GLY A 104 -15.91 -14.75 -18.39
CA GLY A 104 -17.36 -14.60 -18.47
C GLY A 104 -18.15 -15.28 -17.35
N ILE A 105 -17.48 -15.66 -16.25
CA ILE A 105 -18.15 -15.93 -14.97
C ILE A 105 -18.45 -14.57 -14.32
N PRO A 106 -19.69 -14.30 -13.87
CA PRO A 106 -20.02 -13.04 -13.22
C PRO A 106 -19.14 -12.78 -11.98
N PRO A 107 -18.60 -11.55 -11.78
CA PRO A 107 -17.67 -11.25 -10.69
C PRO A 107 -18.21 -11.59 -9.29
N HIS A 108 -19.52 -11.41 -9.05
CA HIS A 108 -20.14 -11.77 -7.77
C HIS A 108 -20.08 -13.28 -7.50
N ARG A 109 -20.10 -14.14 -8.53
CA ARG A 109 -19.99 -15.60 -8.39
C ARG A 109 -18.57 -16.03 -8.09
N ILE A 110 -17.59 -15.39 -8.73
CA ILE A 110 -16.16 -15.57 -8.40
C ILE A 110 -15.93 -15.26 -6.92
N LYS A 111 -16.45 -14.11 -6.44
CA LYS A 111 -16.34 -13.69 -5.04
C LYS A 111 -16.98 -14.70 -4.07
N ILE A 112 -18.12 -15.30 -4.42
CA ILE A 112 -18.78 -16.33 -3.60
C ILE A 112 -17.93 -17.60 -3.53
N LEU A 113 -17.44 -18.11 -4.67
CA LEU A 113 -16.59 -19.32 -4.71
C LEU A 113 -15.28 -19.12 -3.94
N ARG A 114 -14.64 -17.95 -4.09
CA ARG A 114 -13.47 -17.57 -3.29
C ARG A 114 -13.76 -17.61 -1.80
N ARG A 115 -14.84 -16.97 -1.35
CA ARG A 115 -15.25 -16.95 0.07
C ARG A 115 -15.55 -18.34 0.60
N GLN A 116 -16.10 -19.24 -0.23
CA GLN A 116 -16.30 -20.64 0.16
C GLN A 116 -14.96 -21.33 0.43
N GLY A 117 -13.97 -21.19 -0.45
CA GLY A 117 -12.63 -21.75 -0.23
C GLY A 117 -11.89 -21.10 0.95
N GLU A 118 -12.16 -19.83 1.26
CA GLU A 118 -11.64 -19.18 2.47
C GLU A 118 -12.24 -19.75 3.76
N ARG A 119 -13.50 -20.22 3.72
CA ARG A 119 -14.20 -20.79 4.90
C ARG A 119 -13.94 -22.27 5.12
N TYR A 120 -13.81 -23.06 4.05
CA TYR A 120 -13.67 -24.50 4.18
C TYR A 120 -12.24 -24.91 4.60
N PHE A 121 -12.15 -25.87 5.51
CA PHE A 121 -10.92 -26.63 5.76
C PHE A 121 -10.78 -27.79 4.76
N THR A 122 -9.61 -28.41 4.70
CA THR A 122 -9.31 -29.43 3.69
C THR A 122 -10.24 -30.63 3.71
N GLY A 123 -10.58 -31.16 4.89
CA GLY A 123 -11.54 -32.27 5.00
C GLY A 123 -12.91 -31.91 4.41
N ASN A 124 -13.44 -30.74 4.76
CA ASN A 124 -14.71 -30.25 4.22
C ASN A 124 -14.67 -30.06 2.70
N LEU A 125 -13.52 -29.66 2.14
CA LEU A 125 -13.36 -29.56 0.68
C LEU A 125 -13.35 -30.94 0.03
N GLN A 126 -12.73 -31.95 0.65
CA GLN A 126 -12.69 -33.33 0.14
C GLN A 126 -14.09 -33.94 0.02
N ASP A 127 -14.99 -33.62 0.96
CA ASP A 127 -16.37 -34.11 1.01
C ASP A 127 -17.31 -33.48 -0.05
N ILE A 128 -16.89 -32.40 -0.70
CA ILE A 128 -17.67 -31.73 -1.74
C ILE A 128 -17.58 -32.49 -3.07
N SER A 129 -18.66 -32.44 -3.87
CA SER A 129 -18.69 -33.02 -5.22
C SER A 129 -17.50 -32.53 -6.07
N SER A 130 -16.94 -33.44 -6.87
CA SER A 130 -15.68 -33.20 -7.60
C SER A 130 -15.68 -31.90 -8.41
N ASN A 131 -16.74 -31.60 -9.17
CA ASN A 131 -16.79 -30.38 -9.98
C ASN A 131 -16.86 -29.10 -9.13
N ARG A 132 -17.67 -29.11 -8.06
CA ARG A 132 -17.79 -27.94 -7.17
C ARG A 132 -16.49 -27.70 -6.42
N ARG A 133 -15.85 -28.77 -5.92
CA ARG A 133 -14.52 -28.70 -5.28
C ARG A 133 -13.49 -28.10 -6.22
N LEU A 134 -13.36 -28.63 -7.43
CA LEU A 134 -12.43 -28.13 -8.44
C LEU A 134 -12.71 -26.67 -8.83
N ALA A 135 -13.98 -26.28 -8.94
CA ALA A 135 -14.35 -24.89 -9.23
C ALA A 135 -13.95 -23.92 -8.11
N ILE A 136 -14.14 -24.32 -6.84
CA ILE A 136 -13.70 -23.56 -5.67
C ILE A 136 -12.17 -23.43 -5.67
N LEU A 137 -11.45 -24.56 -5.80
CA LEU A 137 -9.98 -24.58 -5.79
C LEU A 137 -9.38 -23.74 -6.93
N ALA A 138 -9.89 -23.90 -8.15
CA ALA A 138 -9.45 -23.12 -9.30
C ALA A 138 -9.68 -21.62 -9.09
N THR A 139 -10.87 -21.25 -8.57
CA THR A 139 -11.19 -19.85 -8.26
C THR A 139 -10.24 -19.29 -7.21
N CYS A 140 -10.00 -20.02 -6.11
CA CYS A 140 -9.07 -19.60 -5.06
C CYS A 140 -7.66 -19.42 -5.59
N VAL A 141 -7.13 -20.35 -6.39
CA VAL A 141 -5.79 -20.26 -6.96
C VAL A 141 -5.62 -18.99 -7.81
N VAL A 142 -6.55 -18.71 -8.71
CA VAL A 142 -6.50 -17.50 -9.56
C VAL A 142 -6.58 -16.24 -8.71
N GLU A 143 -7.53 -16.19 -7.77
CA GLU A 143 -7.78 -15.01 -6.94
C GLU A 143 -6.65 -14.75 -5.92
N TRP A 144 -6.02 -15.81 -5.40
CA TRP A 144 -4.86 -15.73 -4.52
C TRP A 144 -3.58 -15.42 -5.28
N ALA A 145 -3.39 -15.90 -6.51
CA ALA A 145 -2.26 -15.48 -7.35
C ALA A 145 -2.23 -13.97 -7.51
N ALA A 146 -3.40 -13.36 -7.80
CA ALA A 146 -3.54 -11.91 -7.86
C ALA A 146 -3.25 -11.22 -6.52
N SER A 147 -3.84 -11.73 -5.44
CA SER A 147 -3.77 -11.11 -4.12
C SER A 147 -2.36 -11.22 -3.50
N VAL A 148 -1.67 -12.34 -3.70
CA VAL A 148 -0.28 -12.54 -3.25
C VAL A 148 0.67 -11.66 -4.06
N ALA A 149 0.47 -11.52 -5.37
CA ALA A 149 1.26 -10.63 -6.20
C ALA A 149 1.14 -9.16 -5.74
N ASP A 150 -0.08 -8.70 -5.45
CA ASP A 150 -0.31 -7.38 -4.83
C ASP A 150 0.43 -7.27 -3.49
N THR A 151 0.35 -8.30 -2.65
CA THR A 151 0.99 -8.33 -1.33
C THR A 151 2.52 -8.27 -1.43
N VAL A 152 3.12 -8.86 -2.46
CA VAL A 152 4.56 -8.75 -2.76
C VAL A 152 4.91 -7.29 -3.06
N VAL A 153 4.15 -6.60 -3.92
CA VAL A 153 4.40 -5.18 -4.24
C VAL A 153 4.22 -4.31 -2.98
N GLU A 154 3.19 -4.53 -2.17
CA GLU A 154 3.00 -3.81 -0.89
C GLU A 154 4.14 -4.08 0.11
N THR A 155 4.66 -5.31 0.14
CA THR A 155 5.78 -5.66 1.00
C THR A 155 7.06 -4.96 0.53
N HIS A 156 7.29 -4.89 -0.78
CA HIS A 156 8.38 -4.12 -1.36
C HIS A 156 8.26 -2.63 -0.98
N ASP A 157 7.06 -2.06 -1.12
CA ASP A 157 6.75 -0.69 -0.72
C ASP A 157 7.11 -0.40 0.75
N ARG A 158 6.72 -1.30 1.66
CA ARG A 158 7.03 -1.19 3.09
C ARG A 158 8.52 -1.29 3.37
N ILE A 159 9.24 -2.20 2.69
CA ILE A 159 10.69 -2.36 2.86
C ILE A 159 11.40 -1.06 2.41
N VAL A 160 11.08 -0.54 1.23
CA VAL A 160 11.69 0.72 0.74
C VAL A 160 11.36 1.89 1.66
N GLY A 161 10.10 2.03 2.07
CA GLY A 161 9.68 3.08 3.00
C GLY A 161 10.32 2.96 4.39
N LYS A 162 10.61 1.75 4.87
CA LYS A 162 11.38 1.52 6.11
C LYS A 162 12.84 1.94 5.93
N THR A 163 13.48 1.52 4.84
CA THR A 163 14.86 1.90 4.51
C THR A 163 15.03 3.41 4.45
N TRP A 164 14.11 4.13 3.80
CA TRP A 164 14.16 5.59 3.73
C TRP A 164 14.02 6.25 5.11
N ARG A 165 13.10 5.76 5.96
CA ARG A 165 12.92 6.28 7.32
C ARG A 165 14.14 6.04 8.20
N GLU A 166 14.77 4.88 8.10
CA GLU A 166 16.01 4.58 8.83
C GLU A 166 17.14 5.49 8.38
N ALA A 167 17.31 5.69 7.08
CA ALA A 167 18.31 6.62 6.54
C ALA A 167 18.07 8.07 7.00
N LYS A 168 16.81 8.52 7.00
CA LYS A 168 16.44 9.84 7.53
C LYS A 168 16.73 9.95 9.02
N LYS A 169 16.47 8.90 9.80
CA LYS A 169 16.76 8.87 11.24
C LYS A 169 18.26 8.97 11.51
N ILE A 170 19.10 8.27 10.75
CA ILE A 170 20.56 8.34 10.89
C ILE A 170 21.08 9.74 10.57
N SER A 171 20.64 10.34 9.45
CA SER A 171 21.01 11.70 9.07
C SER A 171 20.58 12.73 10.12
N ALA A 172 19.35 12.62 10.65
CA ALA A 172 18.87 13.49 11.73
C ALA A 172 19.69 13.34 13.02
N LEU A 173 20.06 12.10 13.40
CA LEU A 173 20.88 11.84 14.58
C LEU A 173 22.28 12.45 14.45
N HIS A 174 22.92 12.31 13.29
CA HIS A 174 24.23 12.93 13.05
C HIS A 174 24.16 14.46 13.11
N PHE A 175 23.08 15.05 12.57
CA PHE A 175 22.88 16.49 12.65
C PHE A 175 22.68 16.95 14.10
N GLU A 176 21.86 16.25 14.89
CA GLU A 176 21.63 16.53 16.30
C GLU A 176 22.93 16.43 17.12
N GLN A 177 23.73 15.38 16.89
CA GLN A 177 25.02 15.19 17.56
C GLN A 177 26.02 16.29 17.21
N ALA A 178 26.04 16.75 15.95
CA ALA A 178 26.94 17.82 15.51
C ALA A 178 26.46 19.22 15.90
N GLN A 179 25.20 19.39 16.33
CA GLN A 179 24.58 20.70 16.51
C GLN A 179 25.31 21.58 17.55
N ALA A 180 25.69 20.99 18.69
CA ALA A 180 26.41 21.72 19.74
C ALA A 180 27.79 22.19 19.27
N ASP A 181 28.52 21.30 18.58
CA ASP A 181 29.86 21.61 18.07
C ASP A 181 29.81 22.64 16.94
N ILE A 182 28.78 22.58 16.07
CA ILE A 182 28.53 23.59 15.03
C ILE A 182 28.26 24.95 15.68
N ALA A 183 27.38 25.00 16.69
CA ALA A 183 27.06 26.25 17.39
C ALA A 183 28.30 26.85 18.06
N SER A 184 29.07 26.03 18.77
CA SER A 184 30.33 26.46 19.42
C SER A 184 31.33 27.01 18.40
N THR A 185 31.52 26.31 17.27
CA THR A 185 32.43 26.72 16.21
C THR A 185 31.99 28.04 15.56
N LEU A 186 30.69 28.23 15.32
CA LEU A 186 30.14 29.48 14.77
C LEU A 186 30.30 30.66 15.74
N VAL A 187 30.11 30.45 17.04
CA VAL A 187 30.36 31.48 18.06
C VAL A 187 31.85 31.87 18.07
N GLY A 188 32.75 30.89 17.93
CA GLY A 188 34.19 31.15 17.79
C GLY A 188 34.52 32.05 16.59
N PHE A 189 33.98 31.74 15.41
CA PHE A 189 34.16 32.58 14.22
C PHE A 189 33.49 33.96 14.34
N GLN A 190 32.33 34.05 14.97
CA GLN A 190 31.66 35.33 15.23
C GLN A 190 32.52 36.22 16.14
N SER A 191 33.10 35.65 17.21
CA SER A 191 33.99 36.36 18.13
C SER A 191 35.20 36.91 17.38
N LEU A 192 35.91 36.05 16.64
CA LEU A 192 37.04 36.45 15.79
C LEU A 192 36.65 37.56 14.79
N GLY A 193 35.53 37.38 14.07
CA GLY A 193 35.04 38.35 13.10
C GLY A 193 34.70 39.70 13.74
N THR A 194 34.14 39.70 14.95
CA THR A 194 33.81 40.92 15.70
C THR A 194 35.08 41.68 16.09
N THR A 195 36.08 40.98 16.62
CA THR A 195 37.38 41.58 16.99
C THR A 195 38.09 42.16 15.77
N LEU A 196 38.09 41.45 14.64
CA LEU A 196 38.65 41.95 13.38
C LEU A 196 37.91 43.18 12.85
N LEU A 197 36.58 43.20 12.95
CA LEU A 197 35.78 44.37 12.55
C LEU A 197 36.01 45.58 13.45
N MET A 198 36.22 45.38 14.76
CA MET A 198 36.54 46.46 15.70
C MET A 198 37.94 47.04 15.46
N ALA A 199 38.90 46.21 15.06
CA ALA A 199 40.26 46.64 14.71
C ALA A 199 40.37 47.30 13.33
N ARG A 200 39.27 47.34 12.54
CA ARG A 200 39.28 47.81 11.16
C ARG A 200 39.68 49.29 11.07
N GLY A 201 40.82 49.55 10.41
CA GLY A 201 41.36 50.90 10.21
C GLY A 201 42.52 51.26 11.14
N ASP A 202 42.89 50.36 12.07
CA ASP A 202 44.09 50.48 12.91
C ASP A 202 45.01 49.28 12.65
N GLU A 203 46.08 49.49 11.87
CA GLU A 203 47.03 48.43 11.49
C GLU A 203 47.72 47.77 12.70
N ALA A 204 47.93 48.51 13.80
CA ALA A 204 48.55 47.98 15.00
C ALA A 204 47.58 47.08 15.77
N ALA A 205 46.30 47.47 15.86
CA ALA A 205 45.25 46.66 16.48
C ALA A 205 44.92 45.42 15.63
N LEU A 206 44.99 45.52 14.30
CA LEU A 206 44.70 44.41 13.39
C LEU A 206 45.74 43.29 13.52
N GLY A 207 47.02 43.65 13.71
CA GLY A 207 48.11 42.69 13.88
C GLY A 207 47.98 41.78 15.11
N GLY A 208 47.31 42.25 16.17
CA GLY A 208 47.07 41.48 17.41
C GLY A 208 45.65 40.93 17.58
N ALA A 209 44.74 41.20 16.64
CA ALA A 209 43.32 40.88 16.79
C ALA A 209 43.02 39.38 16.88
N VAL A 210 43.78 38.54 16.16
CA VAL A 210 43.65 37.07 16.20
C VAL A 210 44.11 36.51 17.55
N ASP A 211 45.24 37.02 18.06
CA ASP A 211 45.77 36.65 19.38
C ASP A 211 44.84 37.10 20.51
N ALA A 212 44.22 38.27 20.38
CA ALA A 212 43.26 38.79 21.35
C ALA A 212 41.91 38.02 21.37
N SER A 213 41.52 37.37 20.28
CA SER A 213 40.24 36.64 20.21
C SER A 213 40.36 35.17 20.57
N CYS A 214 41.24 34.43 19.89
CA CYS A 214 41.30 32.97 20.02
C CYS A 214 42.70 32.38 19.84
N SER A 215 43.74 33.19 19.64
CA SER A 215 45.09 32.77 19.22
C SER A 215 45.14 32.09 17.85
N TRP A 216 46.32 32.04 17.25
CA TRP A 216 46.54 31.31 16.00
C TRP A 216 46.21 29.81 16.14
N ASP A 217 46.59 29.18 17.25
CA ASP A 217 46.27 27.76 17.51
C ASP A 217 44.75 27.52 17.65
N GLY A 218 44.03 28.46 18.28
CA GLY A 218 42.57 28.38 18.37
C GLY A 218 41.86 28.63 17.04
N LEU A 219 42.42 29.49 16.17
CA LEU A 219 41.94 29.65 14.80
C LEU A 219 42.13 28.36 13.98
N GLU A 220 43.30 27.72 14.07
CA GLU A 220 43.54 26.42 13.44
C GLU A 220 42.53 25.37 13.93
N THR A 221 42.25 25.36 15.23
CA THR A 221 41.25 24.47 15.83
C THR A 221 39.84 24.75 15.30
N LEU A 222 39.41 26.01 15.21
CA LEU A 222 38.10 26.39 14.65
C LEU A 222 37.97 26.00 13.17
N VAL A 223 39.03 26.20 12.37
CA VAL A 223 39.05 25.80 10.96
C VAL A 223 39.01 24.27 10.82
N ALA A 224 39.76 23.54 11.64
CA ALA A 224 39.74 22.08 11.66
C ALA A 224 38.35 21.54 12.06
N MET A 225 37.75 22.08 13.14
CA MET A 225 36.40 21.71 13.58
C MET A 225 35.35 22.02 12.52
N ALA A 226 35.37 23.20 11.92
CA ALA A 226 34.45 23.54 10.83
C ALA A 226 34.60 22.56 9.65
N THR A 227 35.83 22.27 9.25
CA THR A 227 36.12 21.31 8.17
C THR A 227 35.57 19.91 8.49
N GLN A 228 35.71 19.46 9.74
CA GLN A 228 35.18 18.17 10.20
C GLN A 228 33.65 18.15 10.28
N LEU A 229 33.02 19.25 10.69
CA LEU A 229 31.57 19.35 10.94
C LEU A 229 30.75 19.62 9.67
N ILE A 230 31.33 20.19 8.61
CA ILE A 230 30.62 20.47 7.36
C ILE A 230 30.03 19.19 6.73
N LYS A 231 30.79 18.09 6.69
CA LYS A 231 30.31 16.81 6.09
C LYS A 231 29.12 16.21 6.87
N PRO A 232 29.18 16.03 8.21
CA PRO A 232 28.05 15.56 9.01
C PRO A 232 26.82 16.49 8.98
N ALA A 233 27.04 17.81 9.03
CA ALA A 233 25.96 18.80 9.00
C ALA A 233 25.19 18.80 7.68
N MET A 234 25.88 18.49 6.58
CA MET A 234 25.32 18.42 5.23
C MET A 234 24.98 16.98 4.79
N ALA A 235 25.07 15.99 5.69
CA ALA A 235 24.81 14.60 5.37
C ALA A 235 23.34 14.40 4.99
N GLU A 236 23.09 14.01 3.74
CA GLU A 236 21.74 13.78 3.25
C GLU A 236 21.32 12.34 3.59
N PRO A 237 20.01 12.05 3.79
CA PRO A 237 19.53 10.68 3.99
C PRO A 237 20.04 9.69 2.93
N MET A 238 20.22 10.16 1.69
CA MET A 238 20.76 9.38 0.58
C MET A 238 22.15 8.77 0.86
N ASP A 239 22.97 9.41 1.69
CA ASP A 239 24.31 8.93 2.04
C ASP A 239 24.28 7.67 2.93
N HIS A 240 23.12 7.32 3.49
CA HIS A 240 22.96 6.16 4.38
C HIS A 240 22.21 4.99 3.75
N ILE A 241 21.71 5.14 2.52
CA ILE A 241 20.88 4.13 1.85
C ILE A 241 21.70 2.99 1.25
N GLU A 242 22.98 3.19 0.97
CA GLU A 242 23.86 2.12 0.44
C GLU A 242 23.89 0.89 1.38
N LYS A 243 23.68 1.08 2.68
CA LYS A 243 23.60 -0.02 3.65
C LYS A 243 22.43 -0.99 3.37
N ALA A 244 21.39 -0.53 2.66
CA ALA A 244 20.21 -1.35 2.32
C ALA A 244 20.40 -2.23 1.07
N VAL A 245 21.52 -2.10 0.34
CA VAL A 245 21.81 -2.91 -0.86
C VAL A 245 21.66 -4.39 -0.59
N HIS A 246 22.18 -4.86 0.56
CA HIS A 246 22.11 -6.26 0.94
C HIS A 246 20.66 -6.73 1.04
N SER A 247 19.80 -5.97 1.72
CA SER A 247 18.38 -6.29 1.88
C SER A 247 17.63 -6.41 0.54
N PHE A 248 17.95 -5.56 -0.44
CA PHE A 248 17.34 -5.62 -1.77
C PHE A 248 17.89 -6.75 -2.64
N LYS A 249 19.19 -7.04 -2.58
CA LYS A 249 19.82 -8.15 -3.33
C LYS A 249 19.22 -9.51 -2.97
N LEU A 250 18.80 -9.68 -1.72
CA LEU A 250 18.22 -10.93 -1.20
C LEU A 250 16.87 -11.33 -1.82
N TYR A 251 16.13 -10.42 -2.46
CA TYR A 251 14.82 -10.74 -3.06
C TYR A 251 14.57 -10.14 -4.44
N SER A 252 15.27 -9.07 -4.83
CA SER A 252 15.02 -8.33 -6.08
C SER A 252 14.99 -9.24 -7.32
N LYS A 253 16.01 -10.09 -7.51
CA LYS A 253 16.05 -11.03 -8.64
C LYS A 253 14.84 -11.97 -8.66
N ARG A 254 14.48 -12.57 -7.51
CA ARG A 254 13.32 -13.46 -7.39
C ARG A 254 12.03 -12.72 -7.67
N MET A 255 11.81 -11.57 -7.04
CA MET A 255 10.63 -10.73 -7.27
C MET A 255 10.45 -10.38 -8.75
N LEU A 256 11.51 -9.91 -9.41
CA LEU A 256 11.47 -9.52 -10.82
C LEU A 256 11.31 -10.71 -11.78
N SER A 257 11.65 -11.93 -11.34
CA SER A 257 11.45 -13.15 -12.12
C SER A 257 10.04 -13.73 -11.88
N ALA A 258 9.53 -13.60 -10.66
CA ALA A 258 8.26 -14.15 -10.23
C ALA A 258 7.07 -13.26 -10.61
N LEU A 259 7.25 -11.95 -10.78
CA LEU A 259 6.18 -11.03 -11.16
C LEU A 259 6.22 -10.73 -12.67
N ASP A 260 5.05 -10.80 -13.30
CA ASP A 260 4.87 -10.43 -14.72
C ASP A 260 4.58 -8.92 -14.81
N ILE A 261 5.66 -8.14 -14.69
CA ILE A 261 5.60 -6.66 -14.69
C ILE A 261 5.49 -6.15 -16.12
N ARG A 262 4.48 -5.32 -16.35
CA ARG A 262 4.26 -4.53 -17.57
C ARG A 262 4.38 -3.05 -17.24
N GLY A 263 4.53 -2.22 -18.25
CA GLY A 263 4.61 -0.78 -18.04
C GLY A 263 4.29 0.03 -19.27
N SER A 264 4.09 1.33 -19.03
CA SER A 264 3.94 2.32 -20.08
C SER A 264 5.23 2.47 -20.88
N THR A 265 5.14 3.08 -22.06
CA THR A 265 6.33 3.39 -22.88
C THR A 265 7.32 4.30 -22.15
N VAL A 266 6.84 5.18 -21.27
CA VAL A 266 7.66 6.08 -20.45
C VAL A 266 8.47 5.30 -19.40
N ALA A 267 7.93 4.19 -18.91
CA ALA A 267 8.58 3.31 -17.93
C ALA A 267 9.58 2.31 -18.58
N GLN A 268 9.69 2.27 -19.90
CA GLN A 268 10.54 1.27 -20.59
C GLN A 268 12.01 1.29 -20.12
N PRO A 269 12.68 2.45 -19.94
CA PRO A 269 14.05 2.46 -19.44
C PRO A 269 14.19 1.82 -18.05
N LEU A 270 13.16 1.93 -17.20
CA LEU A 270 13.12 1.29 -15.88
C LEU A 270 12.91 -0.22 -15.99
N LEU A 271 12.06 -0.68 -16.91
CA LEU A 271 11.88 -2.12 -17.17
C LEU A 271 13.16 -2.76 -17.72
N ASP A 272 13.89 -2.05 -18.58
CA ASP A 272 15.19 -2.51 -19.10
C ASP A 272 16.23 -2.63 -17.97
N ALA A 273 16.27 -1.65 -17.06
CA ALA A 273 17.11 -1.71 -15.86
C ALA A 273 16.71 -2.88 -14.94
N ALA A 274 15.42 -3.07 -14.69
CA ALA A 274 14.92 -4.21 -13.92
C ALA A 274 15.27 -5.55 -14.58
N ALA A 275 15.26 -5.62 -15.92
CA ALA A 275 15.63 -6.83 -16.66
C ALA A 275 17.11 -7.20 -16.47
N ILE A 276 18.02 -6.24 -16.28
CA ILE A 276 19.43 -6.49 -15.95
C ILE A 276 19.53 -7.18 -14.59
N ILE A 277 18.83 -6.66 -13.56
CA ILE A 277 18.78 -7.27 -12.22
C ILE A 277 18.20 -8.68 -12.28
N ARG A 278 17.10 -8.85 -13.02
CA ARG A 278 16.42 -10.15 -13.21
C ARG A 278 17.37 -11.19 -13.81
N LYS A 279 18.14 -10.82 -14.84
CA LYS A 279 19.11 -11.70 -15.49
C LYS A 279 20.36 -11.94 -14.63
N GLY A 280 20.67 -11.03 -13.70
CA GLY A 280 21.96 -11.01 -13.01
C GLY A 280 23.10 -10.70 -13.96
N ALA A 281 22.85 -9.87 -14.98
CA ALA A 281 23.84 -9.43 -15.94
C ALA A 281 24.67 -8.27 -15.37
N ASP A 282 25.84 -8.03 -15.96
CA ASP A 282 26.67 -6.88 -15.61
C ASP A 282 25.96 -5.57 -15.95
N ILE A 283 26.14 -4.57 -15.09
CA ILE A 283 25.50 -3.26 -15.25
C ILE A 283 26.27 -2.50 -16.34
N PRO A 284 25.60 -2.08 -17.44
CA PRO A 284 26.26 -1.30 -18.48
C PRO A 284 26.75 0.05 -17.95
N VAL A 285 27.90 0.48 -18.43
CA VAL A 285 28.48 1.79 -18.10
C VAL A 285 27.47 2.90 -18.44
N LYS A 286 27.24 3.82 -17.48
CA LYS A 286 26.27 4.94 -17.61
C LYS A 286 24.81 4.49 -17.82
N SER A 287 24.42 3.30 -17.36
CA SER A 287 23.02 2.86 -17.33
C SER A 287 22.19 3.72 -16.37
N ARG A 288 21.75 4.91 -16.80
CA ARG A 288 21.03 5.87 -15.92
C ARG A 288 19.75 6.43 -16.53
N ALA A 289 19.35 5.94 -17.71
CA ALA A 289 18.19 6.42 -18.45
C ALA A 289 16.84 6.23 -17.72
N PHE A 290 16.78 5.32 -16.74
CA PHE A 290 15.60 5.10 -15.90
C PHE A 290 15.40 6.16 -14.81
N LEU A 291 16.39 7.03 -14.59
CA LEU A 291 16.31 8.12 -13.63
C LEU A 291 15.70 9.36 -14.30
N PRO A 292 14.73 10.03 -13.64
CA PRO A 292 14.24 11.31 -14.12
C PRO A 292 15.34 12.36 -14.22
N ALA A 293 15.13 13.35 -15.09
CA ALA A 293 15.99 14.51 -15.18
C ALA A 293 16.11 15.18 -13.79
N ARG A 294 17.35 15.47 -13.36
CA ARG A 294 17.68 16.06 -12.04
C ARG A 294 17.34 15.18 -10.82
N SER A 295 17.27 13.87 -11.01
CA SER A 295 17.13 12.93 -9.90
C SER A 295 18.27 13.05 -8.89
N LYS A 296 17.95 13.03 -7.59
CA LYS A 296 18.95 12.98 -6.50
C LYS A 296 19.85 11.74 -6.61
N TRP A 297 19.34 10.66 -7.21
CA TRP A 297 20.11 9.46 -7.51
C TRP A 297 21.26 9.73 -8.48
N ASP A 298 21.09 10.60 -9.48
CA ASP A 298 22.18 10.90 -10.42
C ASP A 298 23.32 11.66 -9.74
N LYS A 299 23.01 12.59 -8.84
CA LYS A 299 24.03 13.27 -8.00
C LYS A 299 24.80 12.25 -7.17
N GLN A 300 24.11 11.31 -6.54
CA GLN A 300 24.74 10.32 -5.66
C GLN A 300 25.60 9.30 -6.43
N LEU A 301 25.11 8.80 -7.58
CA LEU A 301 25.85 7.86 -8.43
C LEU A 301 27.09 8.46 -9.11
N ARG A 302 27.29 9.78 -9.06
CA ARG A 302 28.51 10.46 -9.54
C ARG A 302 29.61 10.58 -8.50
N LYS A 303 29.33 10.30 -7.22
CA LYS A 303 30.32 10.41 -6.15
C LYS A 303 31.36 9.29 -6.29
N SER A 304 32.63 9.64 -6.30
CA SER A 304 33.75 8.69 -6.44
C SER A 304 33.92 7.73 -5.27
N GLU A 305 33.45 8.12 -4.08
CA GLU A 305 33.53 7.33 -2.85
C GLU A 305 32.43 6.24 -2.77
N THR A 306 31.45 6.24 -3.68
CA THR A 306 30.29 5.35 -3.64
C THR A 306 30.47 4.15 -4.56
N ASN A 307 30.07 2.96 -4.10
CA ASN A 307 29.99 1.81 -4.98
C ASN A 307 28.79 1.96 -5.95
N GLU A 308 29.09 2.40 -7.18
CA GLU A 308 28.08 2.73 -8.20
C GLU A 308 27.12 1.56 -8.45
N ASP A 309 27.63 0.35 -8.66
CA ASP A 309 26.83 -0.85 -8.96
C ASP A 309 25.84 -1.20 -7.84
N ARG A 310 26.31 -1.10 -6.59
CA ARG A 310 25.47 -1.36 -5.42
C ARG A 310 24.35 -0.34 -5.33
N LEU A 311 24.69 0.94 -5.39
CA LEU A 311 23.71 2.01 -5.29
C LEU A 311 22.74 2.01 -6.47
N TRP A 312 23.19 1.62 -7.67
CA TRP A 312 22.38 1.49 -8.86
C TRP A 312 21.22 0.50 -8.66
N ILE A 313 21.49 -0.67 -8.05
CA ILE A 313 20.44 -1.65 -7.72
C ILE A 313 19.41 -1.02 -6.78
N VAL A 314 19.85 -0.27 -5.77
CA VAL A 314 18.92 0.39 -4.84
C VAL A 314 18.09 1.45 -5.56
N ALA A 315 18.71 2.24 -6.43
CA ALA A 315 18.01 3.24 -7.23
C ALA A 315 16.91 2.60 -8.09
N VAL A 316 17.18 1.47 -8.75
CA VAL A 316 16.17 0.73 -9.52
C VAL A 316 15.03 0.27 -8.61
N MET A 317 15.33 -0.29 -7.44
CA MET A 317 14.30 -0.74 -6.50
C MET A 317 13.43 0.40 -5.96
N PHE A 318 14.00 1.58 -5.67
CA PHE A 318 13.21 2.77 -5.32
C PHE A 318 12.34 3.26 -6.48
N ARG A 319 12.88 3.25 -7.70
CA ARG A 319 12.14 3.65 -8.90
C ARG A 319 11.01 2.69 -9.24
N LEU A 320 11.16 1.39 -8.99
CA LEU A 320 10.09 0.40 -9.11
C LEU A 320 8.94 0.70 -8.14
N GLN A 321 9.24 1.03 -6.88
CA GLN A 321 8.22 1.44 -5.91
C GLN A 321 7.42 2.66 -6.42
N GLU A 322 8.12 3.70 -6.87
CA GLU A 322 7.48 4.92 -7.38
C GLU A 322 6.63 4.64 -8.63
N ALA A 323 7.11 3.79 -9.53
CA ALA A 323 6.41 3.41 -10.75
C ALA A 323 5.15 2.56 -10.46
N PHE A 324 5.19 1.64 -9.49
CA PHE A 324 3.99 0.92 -9.05
C PHE A 324 2.97 1.84 -8.40
N ARG A 325 3.41 2.80 -7.57
CA ARG A 325 2.51 3.77 -6.90
C ARG A 325 1.81 4.70 -7.88
N SER A 326 2.47 5.04 -8.99
CA SER A 326 1.93 5.90 -10.05
C SER A 326 1.20 5.14 -11.15
N ASN A 327 1.16 3.80 -11.08
CA ASN A 327 0.67 2.92 -12.13
C ASN A 327 1.36 3.11 -13.50
N ASP A 328 2.60 3.59 -13.48
CA ASP A 328 3.48 3.60 -14.67
C ASP A 328 3.90 2.18 -15.05
N ILE A 329 3.95 1.29 -14.05
CA ILE A 329 4.07 -0.16 -14.20
C ILE A 329 2.96 -0.87 -13.43
N TRP A 330 2.55 -2.02 -13.93
CA TRP A 330 1.46 -2.83 -13.38
C TRP A 330 1.74 -4.32 -13.54
N LEU A 331 0.87 -5.14 -12.95
CA LEU A 331 0.86 -6.59 -13.08
C LEU A 331 -0.39 -7.01 -13.86
N ASP A 332 -0.23 -7.91 -14.85
CA ASP A 332 -1.33 -8.31 -15.74
C ASP A 332 -2.50 -9.00 -14.98
N HIS A 333 -2.20 -9.64 -13.85
CA HIS A 333 -3.14 -10.47 -13.10
C HIS A 333 -3.23 -10.07 -11.62
N ALA A 334 -3.10 -8.77 -11.31
CA ALA A 334 -3.28 -8.20 -9.98
C ALA A 334 -4.69 -7.63 -9.76
N ARG A 335 -5.00 -7.20 -8.53
CA ARG A 335 -6.20 -6.38 -8.25
C ARG A 335 -5.84 -4.93 -8.00
N ARG A 336 -4.92 -4.69 -7.08
CA ARG A 336 -4.55 -3.33 -6.65
C ARG A 336 -3.55 -2.70 -7.61
N TYR A 337 -2.57 -3.47 -8.06
CA TYR A 337 -1.54 -3.02 -9.01
C TYR A 337 -1.81 -3.55 -10.42
N ALA A 338 -3.09 -3.70 -10.78
CA ALA A 338 -3.49 -4.03 -12.14
C ALA A 338 -3.49 -2.77 -13.03
N ASP A 339 -3.54 -3.00 -14.35
CA ASP A 339 -3.72 -1.93 -15.33
C ASP A 339 -5.05 -1.20 -15.07
N ASP A 340 -4.99 0.00 -14.51
CA ASP A 340 -6.16 0.79 -14.13
C ASP A 340 -6.99 1.20 -15.34
N ARG A 341 -6.36 1.27 -16.52
CA ARG A 341 -7.02 1.60 -17.79
C ARG A 341 -8.11 0.60 -18.14
N LYS A 342 -8.00 -0.65 -17.65
CA LYS A 342 -9.03 -1.69 -17.83
C LYS A 342 -10.29 -1.43 -16.99
N VAL A 343 -10.20 -0.59 -15.96
CA VAL A 343 -11.33 -0.20 -15.09
C VAL A 343 -11.96 1.10 -15.58
N LEU A 344 -11.27 1.88 -16.40
CA LEU A 344 -11.79 3.11 -16.97
C LEU A 344 -12.90 2.83 -17.99
N VAL A 345 -13.84 3.78 -18.10
CA VAL A 345 -14.88 3.76 -19.12
C VAL A 345 -14.24 3.95 -20.49
N PRO A 346 -14.51 3.09 -21.49
CA PRO A 346 -14.01 3.28 -22.85
C PRO A 346 -14.44 4.63 -23.42
N LEU A 347 -13.56 5.28 -24.19
CA LEU A 347 -13.82 6.61 -24.74
C LEU A 347 -15.11 6.66 -25.59
N GLU A 348 -15.38 5.60 -26.35
CA GLU A 348 -16.61 5.51 -27.15
C GLU A 348 -17.88 5.45 -26.28
N THR A 349 -17.81 4.77 -25.14
CA THR A 349 -18.90 4.77 -24.16
C THR A 349 -19.06 6.14 -23.52
N ALA A 350 -17.96 6.79 -23.15
CA ALA A 350 -17.98 8.13 -22.54
C ALA A 350 -18.57 9.19 -23.49
N LYS A 351 -18.30 9.11 -24.81
CA LYS A 351 -18.90 9.98 -25.84
C LYS A 351 -20.43 9.89 -25.88
N ALA A 352 -20.98 8.71 -25.61
CA ALA A 352 -22.42 8.46 -25.64
C ALA A 352 -23.11 8.72 -24.29
N MET A 353 -22.36 8.97 -23.22
CA MET A 353 -22.92 9.22 -21.89
C MET A 353 -23.47 10.67 -21.80
N PRO A 354 -24.78 10.85 -21.56
CA PRO A 354 -25.34 12.18 -21.33
C PRO A 354 -24.82 12.75 -20.00
N GLY A 355 -24.55 14.05 -19.96
CA GLY A 355 -24.19 14.78 -18.73
C GLY A 355 -22.69 14.84 -18.39
N LEU A 356 -21.80 14.42 -19.29
CA LEU A 356 -20.36 14.62 -19.10
C LEU A 356 -19.97 16.04 -19.56
N GLU A 357 -19.90 17.00 -18.63
CA GLU A 357 -19.52 18.41 -18.91
C GLU A 357 -18.01 18.64 -19.14
N LEU A 358 -17.21 17.57 -19.20
CA LEU A 358 -15.77 17.65 -19.40
C LEU A 358 -15.41 17.59 -20.89
N PRO A 359 -14.48 18.44 -21.37
CA PRO A 359 -13.92 18.30 -22.71
C PRO A 359 -13.34 16.90 -22.93
N LEU A 360 -13.75 16.25 -24.02
CA LEU A 360 -13.28 14.91 -24.37
C LEU A 360 -11.86 14.90 -24.93
N ASP A 361 -11.36 16.04 -25.43
CA ASP A 361 -9.95 16.20 -25.80
C ASP A 361 -9.12 16.52 -24.53
N PRO A 362 -8.20 15.63 -24.12
CA PRO A 362 -7.35 15.85 -22.95
C PRO A 362 -6.54 17.14 -23.04
N ARG A 363 -6.14 17.57 -24.25
CA ARG A 363 -5.34 18.78 -24.43
C ARG A 363 -6.13 20.03 -24.06
N VAL A 364 -7.39 20.09 -24.47
CA VAL A 364 -8.29 21.20 -24.14
C VAL A 364 -8.48 21.29 -22.63
N TRP A 365 -8.71 20.15 -21.97
CA TRP A 365 -8.84 20.11 -20.52
C TRP A 365 -7.55 20.50 -19.80
N ILE A 366 -6.39 19.99 -20.23
CA ILE A 366 -5.08 20.32 -19.64
C ILE A 366 -4.78 21.82 -19.79
N GLU A 367 -5.03 22.41 -20.95
CA GLU A 367 -4.78 23.85 -21.18
C GLU A 367 -5.74 24.75 -20.39
N ASP A 368 -7.00 24.35 -20.19
CA ASP A 368 -7.90 25.02 -19.24
C ASP A 368 -7.35 24.94 -17.80
N ARG A 369 -6.91 23.75 -17.34
CA ARG A 369 -6.36 23.57 -16.00
C ARG A 369 -5.07 24.34 -15.77
N LYS A 370 -4.17 24.38 -16.76
CA LYS A 370 -2.96 25.21 -16.72
C LYS A 370 -3.29 26.69 -16.59
N ARG A 371 -4.23 27.21 -17.39
CA ARG A 371 -4.66 28.61 -17.29
C ARG A 371 -5.26 28.94 -15.93
N ARG A 372 -6.13 28.07 -15.39
CA ARG A 372 -6.71 28.26 -14.05
C ARG A 372 -5.65 28.24 -12.95
N LEU A 373 -4.68 27.31 -13.05
CA LEU A 373 -3.57 27.24 -12.12
C LEU A 373 -2.73 28.52 -12.19
N GLN A 374 -2.38 28.96 -13.39
CA GLN A 374 -1.61 30.18 -13.60
C GLN A 374 -2.33 31.41 -13.03
N SER A 375 -3.61 31.59 -13.34
CA SER A 375 -4.42 32.68 -12.76
C SER A 375 -4.53 32.56 -11.23
N GLY A 376 -4.58 31.35 -10.69
CA GLY A 376 -4.51 31.11 -9.24
C GLY A 376 -3.18 31.54 -8.63
N LEU A 377 -2.06 31.23 -9.29
CA LEU A 377 -0.72 31.63 -8.87
C LEU A 377 -0.50 33.15 -8.97
N GLU A 378 -1.04 33.79 -10.00
CA GLU A 378 -1.01 35.25 -10.16
C GLU A 378 -1.77 35.95 -9.03
N ARG A 379 -2.98 35.49 -8.71
CA ARG A 379 -3.75 35.99 -7.55
C ARG A 379 -3.04 35.74 -6.22
N LEU A 380 -2.39 34.58 -6.07
CA LEU A 380 -1.59 34.27 -4.88
C LEU A 380 -0.42 35.24 -4.75
N ALA A 381 0.31 35.51 -5.83
CA ALA A 381 1.43 36.44 -5.83
C ALA A 381 0.99 37.88 -5.51
N GLU A 382 -0.17 38.30 -6.00
CA GLU A 382 -0.79 39.59 -5.66
C GLU A 382 -1.13 39.67 -4.17
N ALA A 383 -1.86 38.69 -3.63
CA ALA A 383 -2.22 38.66 -2.21
C ALA A 383 -1.00 38.62 -1.27
N VAL A 384 0.10 37.98 -1.69
CA VAL A 384 1.36 37.98 -0.93
C VAL A 384 2.01 39.36 -0.94
N ARG A 385 2.06 40.03 -2.09
CA ARG A 385 2.63 41.39 -2.20
C ARG A 385 1.85 42.40 -1.37
N ASP A 386 0.52 42.27 -1.36
CA ASP A 386 -0.37 43.20 -0.66
C ASP A 386 -0.53 42.84 0.82
N GLY A 387 0.07 41.74 1.28
CA GLY A 387 -0.04 41.25 2.66
C GLY A 387 -1.45 40.76 3.03
N THR A 388 -2.31 40.52 2.03
CA THR A 388 -3.71 40.13 2.22
C THR A 388 -3.94 38.62 2.10
N LEU A 389 -2.88 37.81 2.18
CA LEU A 389 -2.99 36.37 2.03
C LEU A 389 -3.82 35.78 3.19
N PRO A 390 -4.99 35.17 2.92
CA PRO A 390 -5.82 34.62 3.97
C PRO A 390 -5.19 33.32 4.50
N ASN A 391 -4.99 33.24 5.82
CA ASN A 391 -4.52 32.05 6.54
C ASN A 391 -3.15 31.51 6.05
N GLY A 392 -2.24 32.40 5.66
CA GLY A 392 -0.86 31.99 5.37
C GLY A 392 0.09 33.16 5.18
N ILE A 393 1.38 32.88 5.30
CA ILE A 393 2.48 33.83 5.13
C ILE A 393 3.56 33.14 4.30
N ILE A 394 4.23 33.88 3.41
CA ILE A 394 5.44 33.41 2.74
C ILE A 394 6.65 34.01 3.45
N GLU A 395 7.41 33.18 4.15
CA GLU A 395 8.70 33.56 4.80
C GLU A 395 9.82 32.73 4.16
N ASP A 396 10.93 33.38 3.77
CA ASP A 396 12.11 32.73 3.18
C ASP A 396 11.81 31.79 1.98
N GLY A 397 10.81 32.15 1.18
CA GLY A 397 10.37 31.35 0.02
C GLY A 397 9.58 30.09 0.39
N GLN A 398 9.21 29.91 1.66
CA GLN A 398 8.33 28.84 2.13
C GLN A 398 6.94 29.38 2.45
N LEU A 399 5.92 28.79 1.82
CA LEU A 399 4.52 29.06 2.15
C LEU A 399 4.16 28.34 3.45
N ARG A 400 3.94 29.10 4.52
CA ARG A 400 3.35 28.63 5.77
C ARG A 400 1.86 28.90 5.72
N VAL A 401 1.06 27.84 5.68
CA VAL A 401 -0.40 27.94 5.73
C VAL A 401 -0.84 27.60 7.15
N ASP A 402 -1.64 28.47 7.75
CA ASP A 402 -2.23 28.19 9.05
C ASP A 402 -3.22 27.04 8.93
N ARG A 403 -3.34 26.25 10.01
CA ARG A 403 -4.30 25.16 10.06
C ARG A 403 -5.71 25.74 9.90
N LEU A 404 -6.43 25.26 8.89
CA LEU A 404 -7.85 25.59 8.70
C LEU A 404 -8.60 25.31 10.01
N LYS A 405 -9.14 26.36 10.62
CA LYS A 405 -10.11 26.22 11.72
C LYS A 405 -11.39 25.66 11.11
N ALA A 406 -12.03 24.75 11.84
CA ALA A 406 -13.29 24.18 11.42
C ALA A 406 -14.31 25.32 11.31
N ASP A 407 -14.90 25.48 10.13
CA ASP A 407 -15.98 26.44 9.87
C ASP A 407 -17.30 25.84 10.36
N VAL A 408 -17.40 25.64 11.66
CA VAL A 408 -18.57 25.08 12.33
C VAL A 408 -19.26 26.24 13.05
N PRO A 409 -20.49 26.62 12.65
CA PRO A 409 -21.27 27.64 13.35
C PRO A 409 -21.42 27.28 14.82
N GLU A 410 -21.40 28.26 15.73
CA GLU A 410 -21.56 27.99 17.17
C GLU A 410 -22.89 27.28 17.46
N GLU A 411 -23.93 27.58 16.67
CA GLU A 411 -25.27 26.97 16.75
C GLU A 411 -25.26 25.47 16.42
N ALA A 412 -24.24 24.99 15.70
CA ALA A 412 -24.10 23.57 15.39
C ALA A 412 -23.74 22.74 16.63
N ALA A 413 -23.03 23.32 17.61
CA ALA A 413 -22.75 22.65 18.88
C ALA A 413 -24.04 22.43 19.69
N ASP A 414 -24.92 23.44 19.74
CA ASP A 414 -26.22 23.37 20.39
C ASP A 414 -27.17 22.39 19.69
N LEU A 415 -27.16 22.37 18.35
CA LEU A 415 -27.94 21.42 17.57
C LEU A 415 -27.47 19.97 17.79
N VAL A 416 -26.16 19.73 17.86
CA VAL A 416 -25.60 18.41 18.18
C VAL A 416 -26.07 17.96 19.57
N LEU A 417 -26.02 18.85 20.57
CA LEU A 417 -26.50 18.54 21.93
C LEU A 417 -28.00 18.28 21.98
N ASP A 418 -28.81 19.04 21.25
CA ASP A 418 -30.26 18.82 21.14
C ASP A 418 -30.59 17.50 20.43
N LEU A 419 -29.89 17.18 19.33
CA LEU A 419 -30.00 15.88 18.65
C LEU A 419 -29.64 14.72 19.57
N TYR A 420 -28.56 14.84 20.35
CA TYR A 420 -28.18 13.84 21.36
C TYR A 420 -29.24 13.67 22.46
N ARG A 421 -29.93 14.74 22.87
CA ARG A 421 -31.02 14.67 23.86
C ARG A 421 -32.31 14.05 23.31
N ARG A 422 -32.56 14.21 22.01
CA ARG A 422 -33.73 13.63 21.30
C ARG A 422 -33.54 12.16 20.94
N LEU A 423 -32.30 11.68 20.92
CA LEU A 423 -32.01 10.26 20.79
C LEU A 423 -32.50 9.53 22.05
N PRO A 424 -33.37 8.50 21.91
CA PRO A 424 -33.75 7.69 23.06
C PRO A 424 -32.50 7.04 23.66
N PRO A 425 -32.38 6.99 25.00
CA PRO A 425 -31.26 6.31 25.63
C PRO A 425 -31.34 4.81 25.31
N ALA A 426 -30.52 4.36 24.38
CA ALA A 426 -30.36 2.95 24.05
C ALA A 426 -29.10 2.42 24.74
N LYS A 427 -29.18 1.23 25.35
CA LYS A 427 -27.98 0.59 25.87
C LYS A 427 -27.11 0.21 24.68
N ILE A 428 -25.80 0.40 24.81
CA ILE A 428 -24.84 0.01 23.76
C ILE A 428 -25.02 -1.47 23.39
N THR A 429 -25.38 -2.33 24.35
CA THR A 429 -25.70 -3.74 24.12
C THR A 429 -26.87 -3.94 23.17
N ASP A 430 -27.91 -3.11 23.27
CA ASP A 430 -29.13 -3.23 22.47
C ASP A 430 -28.84 -2.78 21.04
N ILE A 431 -28.09 -1.68 20.87
CA ILE A 431 -27.61 -1.22 19.55
C ILE A 431 -26.70 -2.29 18.91
N LEU A 432 -25.78 -2.88 19.68
CA LEU A 432 -24.89 -3.92 19.18
C LEU A 432 -25.66 -5.19 18.82
N GLN A 433 -26.75 -5.50 19.51
CA GLN A 433 -27.62 -6.62 19.20
C GLN A 433 -28.42 -6.37 17.91
N ASP A 434 -29.00 -5.18 17.74
CA ASP A 434 -29.70 -4.80 16.51
C ASP A 434 -28.76 -4.83 15.29
N VAL A 435 -27.53 -4.33 15.45
CA VAL A 435 -26.49 -4.40 14.41
C VAL A 435 -26.06 -5.84 14.16
N ALA A 436 -25.96 -6.68 15.19
CA ALA A 436 -25.65 -8.10 15.06
C ALA A 436 -26.73 -8.84 14.26
N GLU A 437 -28.00 -8.55 14.52
CA GLU A 437 -29.14 -9.13 13.76
C GLU A 437 -29.16 -8.63 12.31
N ALA A 438 -28.92 -7.33 12.09
CA ALA A 438 -28.97 -6.74 10.75
C ALA A 438 -27.79 -7.15 9.85
N THR A 439 -26.61 -7.36 10.43
CA THR A 439 -25.36 -7.57 9.68
C THR A 439 -24.76 -8.96 9.81
N GLY A 440 -25.16 -9.73 10.82
CA GLY A 440 -24.59 -11.03 11.15
C GLY A 440 -23.15 -10.96 11.63
N PHE A 441 -22.63 -9.80 12.06
CA PHE A 441 -21.20 -9.63 12.34
C PHE A 441 -20.69 -10.55 13.49
N THR A 442 -21.57 -10.96 14.40
CA THR A 442 -21.24 -11.88 15.51
C THR A 442 -20.84 -13.27 15.01
N GLU A 443 -21.21 -13.64 13.78
CA GLU A 443 -20.75 -14.88 13.12
C GLU A 443 -19.24 -14.87 12.81
N ALA A 444 -18.61 -13.70 12.77
CA ALA A 444 -17.17 -13.57 12.62
C ALA A 444 -16.41 -13.89 13.92
N PHE A 445 -17.10 -14.00 15.06
CA PHE A 445 -16.49 -14.33 16.34
C PHE A 445 -16.62 -15.82 16.62
N THR A 446 -15.48 -16.51 16.65
CA THR A 446 -15.42 -17.95 16.91
C THR A 446 -14.56 -18.27 18.11
N TYR A 447 -14.83 -19.39 18.77
CA TYR A 447 -13.98 -19.91 19.84
C TYR A 447 -12.59 -20.23 19.29
N LEU A 448 -11.54 -19.65 19.89
CA LEU A 448 -10.15 -19.75 19.40
C LEU A 448 -9.67 -21.19 19.16
N ARG A 449 -10.15 -22.14 19.97
CA ARG A 449 -9.75 -23.56 19.91
C ARG A 449 -10.57 -24.40 18.94
N THR A 450 -11.84 -24.07 18.73
CA THR A 450 -12.78 -24.96 18.03
C THR A 450 -13.33 -24.36 16.74
N GLY A 451 -13.18 -23.06 16.51
CA GLY A 451 -13.77 -22.36 15.37
C GLY A 451 -15.30 -22.36 15.37
N ALA A 452 -15.92 -22.84 16.47
CA ALA A 452 -17.36 -22.88 16.61
C ALA A 452 -17.91 -21.47 16.85
N PRO A 453 -19.12 -21.15 16.34
CA PRO A 453 -19.76 -19.87 16.60
C PRO A 453 -20.04 -19.69 18.10
N CYS A 454 -19.92 -18.45 18.58
CA CYS A 454 -20.25 -18.12 19.96
C CYS A 454 -21.74 -18.42 20.24
N LYS A 455 -22.03 -19.26 21.24
CA LYS A 455 -23.42 -19.58 21.63
C LYS A 455 -24.04 -18.52 22.52
N ASP A 456 -23.22 -17.78 23.27
CA ASP A 456 -23.64 -16.70 24.15
C ASP A 456 -23.37 -15.34 23.50
N ILE A 457 -24.28 -14.96 22.60
CA ILE A 457 -24.21 -13.68 21.86
C ILE A 457 -24.29 -12.49 22.83
N ILE A 458 -25.06 -12.60 23.90
CA ILE A 458 -25.19 -11.53 24.89
C ILE A 458 -23.85 -11.37 25.62
N GLY A 459 -23.23 -12.45 26.10
CA GLY A 459 -21.91 -12.43 26.71
C GLY A 459 -20.83 -11.84 25.80
N LEU A 460 -20.86 -12.17 24.50
CA LEU A 460 -19.95 -11.61 23.48
C LEU A 460 -20.06 -10.08 23.37
N LEU A 461 -21.29 -9.55 23.46
CA LEU A 461 -21.58 -8.12 23.30
C LEU A 461 -21.43 -7.32 24.62
N THR A 462 -21.16 -7.98 25.75
CA THR A 462 -21.18 -7.37 27.10
C THR A 462 -19.78 -7.29 27.78
N VAL A 463 -18.68 -7.14 27.03
CA VAL A 463 -17.33 -7.11 27.64
C VAL A 463 -17.15 -5.88 28.53
N ARG A 464 -17.20 -6.13 29.84
CA ARG A 464 -16.93 -5.22 30.97
C ARG A 464 -15.51 -4.67 30.92
N ASP A 465 -15.44 -3.37 31.18
CA ASP A 465 -14.30 -2.53 31.51
C ASP A 465 -13.39 -3.16 32.62
N ARG A 466 -12.44 -4.03 32.24
CA ARG A 466 -11.38 -4.52 33.15
C ARG A 466 -9.99 -4.41 32.51
N PRO A 467 -8.97 -3.96 33.26
CA PRO A 467 -7.62 -3.74 32.75
C PRO A 467 -6.93 -5.04 32.32
N ALA A 468 -6.19 -4.97 31.21
CA ALA A 468 -5.61 -6.06 30.41
C ALA A 468 -4.62 -7.02 31.12
N LYS A 469 -4.38 -6.92 32.42
CA LYS A 469 -3.43 -7.78 33.16
C LYS A 469 -4.04 -9.04 33.80
N ALA A 470 -5.36 -9.17 33.85
CA ALA A 470 -6.02 -10.31 34.51
C ALA A 470 -6.49 -11.45 33.58
N LEU A 471 -6.24 -11.37 32.27
CA LEU A 471 -6.79 -12.30 31.26
C LEU A 471 -6.10 -13.68 31.16
N TRP A 472 -5.09 -13.98 31.99
CA TRP A 472 -4.24 -15.17 31.81
C TRP A 472 -4.52 -16.33 32.76
N ARG A 473 -5.54 -16.22 33.63
CA ARG A 473 -5.91 -17.27 34.59
C ARG A 473 -7.42 -17.30 34.78
N ASP A 474 -8.13 -17.80 33.78
CA ASP A 474 -9.24 -18.75 33.93
C ASP A 474 -10.11 -18.80 32.65
N THR A 475 -10.24 -20.03 32.15
CA THR A 475 -11.37 -20.63 31.42
C THR A 475 -11.82 -20.09 30.04
N ASP A 476 -11.43 -20.82 28.99
CA ASP A 476 -12.23 -21.39 27.87
C ASP A 476 -13.33 -20.58 27.13
N ALA A 477 -13.51 -19.28 27.36
CA ALA A 477 -14.65 -18.52 26.81
C ALA A 477 -14.32 -17.26 25.99
N ALA A 478 -13.08 -17.09 25.52
CA ALA A 478 -12.75 -15.95 24.66
C ALA A 478 -13.03 -16.27 23.17
N CYS A 479 -14.04 -15.62 22.61
CA CYS A 479 -14.29 -15.59 21.17
C CYS A 479 -13.49 -14.46 20.51
N TYR A 480 -12.87 -14.74 19.37
CA TYR A 480 -12.02 -13.79 18.65
C TYR A 480 -12.61 -13.51 17.27
N ALA A 481 -12.46 -12.27 16.79
CA ALA A 481 -12.78 -11.92 15.42
C ALA A 481 -11.82 -12.66 14.48
N ALA A 482 -12.37 -13.46 13.58
CA ALA A 482 -11.64 -14.26 12.59
C ALA A 482 -11.03 -13.43 11.47
#